data_AF-A0A1S3QAI7-F1
#
_entry.id   AF-A0A1S3QAI7-F1
#
_cell.length_a   1.000
_cell.length_b   1.000
_cell.length_c   1.000
_cell.angle_alpha   90.00
_cell.angle_beta   90.00
_cell.angle_gamma   90.00
#
_symmetry.space_group_name_H-M   'P 1'
#
loop_
_entity.id
_entity.type
_entity.pdbx_description
1 polymer ?
#
loop_
_entity_poly.entity_id
_entity_poly.type
_entity_poly.pdbx_seq_one_letter_code
_entity_poly.pdbx_strand_id
1 'polypeptide(L)'
;MAATINQARSALSKMFNSERYSHFTLQSDGEEDGGSHVEVRLSDDVVDDHAPSEQVGQPGGSPSYMPRPQQNYRKVCYLALGTLFIFIIGYLIGYVSHHSHRKEPITCDSEQEVGVAEEAVVESSLSWNDITSLLAQRLTPDAFNSRLSDVEQPDHAAGSSADGILEYRVFDSFKSLEMEAWTDVHHVQLQTANSQKPNRVLIGQEEVGQPKGYLAYSATGKAQGKAVYGNYGSREDLMLLQTLKVELNGTVILLRATGQISLAQQVANVAALGVSAVLIYLDPKDYKFQPTTELYGHVHLGSGDPFTPGFPSFNHTQFPPTQSSGLPTVLAQSITVQAAVKILKRIGGPDCPPSFKGNLDNVKCTLGGASSEDVTVEVNNMLQDTEIHNVFGVIKGFIEPDRYVVLGAQRDAWGPGYAKATVGTTLLLELARAVSEMVHIDGFRPRRSLVFASWSAGEYGCVGSTEWLEGFFSSLDRRAFTYISLDGVVTGHGEFKASASPLLYSLLESTMKEVKNPIGFGESGKSLYDQVSGVNFERAVFEPMKMEDSAYPFLASSGIPSLSFRFVSQ
;
A
#
# COMPACT_ATOMS: atom_id res chain seq x y z
N MET A 1 -38.36 7.92 45.97
CA MET A 1 -37.27 6.95 45.70
C MET A 1 -37.30 6.31 44.30
N ALA A 2 -38.33 6.49 43.45
CA ALA A 2 -38.31 5.94 42.08
C ALA A 2 -37.58 6.81 41.04
N ALA A 3 -37.61 8.15 41.18
CA ALA A 3 -37.02 9.07 40.20
C ALA A 3 -35.48 9.02 40.15
N THR A 4 -34.82 8.88 41.30
CA THR A 4 -33.35 8.85 41.43
C THR A 4 -32.72 7.57 40.84
N ILE A 5 -33.45 6.46 40.81
CA ILE A 5 -32.97 5.18 40.25
C ILE A 5 -32.93 5.23 38.71
N ASN A 6 -33.86 5.95 38.07
CA ASN A 6 -33.89 6.09 36.61
C ASN A 6 -32.79 7.04 36.10
N GLN A 7 -32.41 8.08 36.86
CA GLN A 7 -31.23 8.89 36.54
C GLN A 7 -29.93 8.09 36.64
N ALA A 8 -29.77 7.23 37.66
CA ALA A 8 -28.61 6.34 37.78
C ALA A 8 -28.51 5.32 36.62
N ARG A 9 -29.64 4.76 36.17
CA ARG A 9 -29.68 3.86 35.00
C ARG A 9 -29.36 4.56 33.68
N SER A 10 -29.84 5.78 33.49
CA SER A 10 -29.53 6.60 32.30
C SER A 10 -28.05 7.04 32.24
N ALA A 11 -27.46 7.35 33.40
CA ALA A 11 -26.03 7.62 33.50
C ALA A 11 -25.17 6.38 33.21
N LEU A 12 -25.56 5.21 33.71
CA LEU A 12 -24.83 3.96 33.47
C LEU A 12 -24.95 3.47 32.02
N SER A 13 -26.09 3.61 31.33
CA SER A 13 -26.18 3.22 29.92
C SER A 13 -25.36 4.13 28.98
N LYS A 14 -25.06 5.36 29.41
CA LYS A 14 -24.10 6.25 28.71
C LYS A 14 -22.63 5.93 28.97
N MET A 15 -22.31 5.09 29.95
CA MET A 15 -20.92 4.65 30.24
C MET A 15 -20.51 3.37 29.52
N PHE A 16 -21.44 2.60 28.94
CA PHE A 16 -21.16 1.28 28.37
C PHE A 16 -21.36 1.16 26.85
N ASN A 17 -21.79 2.22 26.16
CA ASN A 17 -21.68 2.27 24.70
C ASN A 17 -20.27 2.72 24.33
N SER A 18 -19.45 1.79 23.85
CA SER A 18 -18.08 2.04 23.40
C SER A 18 -18.06 3.00 22.21
N GLU A 19 -17.50 4.19 22.41
CA GLU A 19 -17.16 5.07 21.29
C GLU A 19 -16.06 4.42 20.46
N ARG A 20 -16.29 4.33 19.15
CA ARG A 20 -15.23 3.99 18.18
C ARG A 20 -14.27 5.17 18.17
N TYR A 21 -12.99 4.92 18.48
CA TYR A 21 -11.95 5.94 18.43
C TYR A 21 -11.68 6.38 16.98
N SER A 22 -12.44 7.38 16.52
CA SER A 22 -12.06 8.28 15.44
C SER A 22 -11.52 9.56 16.09
N HIS A 23 -10.32 9.99 15.73
CA HIS A 23 -9.63 11.08 16.44
C HIS A 23 -9.99 12.48 15.92
N PHE A 24 -11.25 12.70 15.52
CA PHE A 24 -11.81 14.03 15.26
C PHE A 24 -13.29 14.07 15.65
N THR A 25 -13.64 14.93 16.61
CA THR A 25 -15.03 15.27 16.93
C THR A 25 -15.15 16.77 17.12
N LEU A 26 -15.58 17.48 16.06
CA LEU A 26 -16.19 18.79 16.20
C LEU A 26 -17.64 18.59 16.67
N GLN A 27 -18.07 19.38 17.65
CA GLN A 27 -19.44 19.32 18.16
C GLN A 27 -20.43 19.81 17.10
N SER A 28 -21.50 19.04 16.88
CA SER A 28 -22.68 19.50 16.15
C SER A 28 -23.71 20.04 17.15
N ASP A 29 -23.71 21.34 17.37
CA ASP A 29 -24.87 22.07 17.90
C ASP A 29 -25.60 22.75 16.73
N GLY A 30 -26.93 22.77 16.78
CA GLY A 30 -27.76 23.08 15.61
C GLY A 30 -28.23 24.54 15.50
N GLU A 31 -28.56 24.86 14.25
CA GLU A 31 -29.53 25.88 13.78
C GLU A 31 -29.24 27.40 13.91
N GLU A 32 -29.46 28.05 12.77
CA GLU A 32 -29.80 29.45 12.48
C GLU A 32 -28.74 30.59 12.47
N ASP A 33 -28.49 31.02 11.22
CA ASP A 33 -28.41 32.41 10.72
C ASP A 33 -27.06 33.17 10.72
N GLY A 34 -26.92 34.07 9.74
CA GLY A 34 -25.89 35.12 9.68
C GLY A 34 -24.53 34.71 9.11
N GLY A 35 -24.32 34.86 7.80
CA GLY A 35 -23.01 34.65 7.18
C GLY A 35 -21.96 35.71 7.55
N SER A 36 -20.68 35.32 7.61
CA SER A 36 -19.55 36.26 7.63
C SER A 36 -18.29 35.67 6.97
N HIS A 37 -17.54 36.51 6.28
CA HIS A 37 -16.26 36.17 5.67
C HIS A 37 -15.21 35.83 6.73
N VAL A 38 -14.33 34.87 6.44
CA VAL A 38 -13.10 34.63 7.20
C VAL A 38 -11.90 35.10 6.38
N GLU A 39 -11.39 36.31 6.68
CA GLU A 39 -10.06 36.71 6.25
C GLU A 39 -9.00 35.99 7.10
N VAL A 40 -8.03 35.36 6.44
CA VAL A 40 -6.83 34.84 7.11
C VAL A 40 -5.91 36.01 7.41
N ARG A 41 -5.77 36.38 8.70
CA ARG A 41 -4.73 37.32 9.14
C ARG A 41 -3.52 36.57 9.67
N LEU A 42 -2.43 36.67 8.92
CA LEU A 42 -1.08 36.40 9.39
C LEU A 42 -0.75 37.36 10.55
N SER A 43 -0.13 36.83 11.60
CA SER A 43 0.33 37.61 12.75
C SER A 43 1.81 37.96 12.59
N ASP A 44 2.11 39.23 12.35
CA ASP A 44 3.44 39.83 12.45
C ASP A 44 3.43 41.02 13.43
N ASP A 45 4.63 41.44 13.83
CA ASP A 45 5.01 42.71 14.48
C ASP A 45 4.70 42.96 15.98
N VAL A 46 5.63 42.46 16.79
CA VAL A 46 6.68 43.28 17.46
C VAL A 46 6.44 44.82 17.57
N VAL A 47 6.15 45.26 18.81
CA VAL A 47 6.66 46.47 19.52
C VAL A 47 6.10 47.88 19.20
N ASP A 48 5.78 48.54 20.33
CA ASP A 48 5.59 49.97 20.62
C ASP A 48 4.59 50.82 19.84
N ASP A 49 3.65 51.38 20.61
CA ASP A 49 3.12 52.72 20.37
C ASP A 49 2.74 53.39 21.71
N HIS A 50 2.89 54.72 21.79
CA HIS A 50 2.00 55.69 22.50
C HIS A 50 2.68 57.01 22.91
N ALA A 51 2.26 58.11 22.28
CA ALA A 51 2.00 59.41 22.93
C ALA A 51 1.04 60.29 22.07
N PRO A 52 -0.11 60.79 22.58
CA PRO A 52 -1.13 61.47 21.76
C PRO A 52 -1.38 62.97 22.05
N SER A 53 -2.09 63.64 21.13
CA SER A 53 -2.65 65.03 21.20
C SER A 53 -3.63 65.26 20.03
N GLU A 54 -4.67 66.12 19.99
CA GLU A 54 -5.34 67.03 20.96
C GLU A 54 -6.84 67.27 20.54
N GLN A 55 -7.71 67.56 21.52
CA GLN A 55 -8.96 68.38 21.55
C GLN A 55 -10.01 68.45 20.41
N VAL A 56 -11.32 68.31 20.77
CA VAL A 56 -12.36 69.38 20.93
C VAL A 56 -13.79 68.77 20.93
N GLY A 57 -14.68 69.13 21.87
CA GLY A 57 -16.16 68.97 21.71
C GLY A 57 -16.97 68.44 22.91
N GLN A 58 -17.75 69.32 23.57
CA GLN A 58 -18.67 69.09 24.72
C GLN A 58 -20.09 68.60 24.31
N PRO A 59 -21.06 68.37 25.25
CA PRO A 59 -21.01 67.80 26.62
C PRO A 59 -22.17 66.78 26.92
N GLY A 60 -22.13 66.08 28.07
CA GLY A 60 -23.38 65.52 28.65
C GLY A 60 -23.29 64.43 29.73
N GLY A 61 -23.34 64.82 31.01
CA GLY A 61 -23.96 64.04 32.10
C GLY A 61 -23.24 62.80 32.67
N SER A 62 -22.60 62.95 33.83
CA SER A 62 -22.35 61.82 34.76
C SER A 62 -23.57 61.55 35.66
N PRO A 63 -23.66 60.38 36.30
CA PRO A 63 -23.20 60.34 37.69
C PRO A 63 -22.26 59.17 38.01
N SER A 64 -21.44 59.38 39.05
CA SER A 64 -20.45 58.46 39.58
C SER A 64 -21.03 57.46 40.58
N TYR A 65 -20.37 56.30 40.74
CA TYR A 65 -20.50 55.49 41.95
C TYR A 65 -19.16 54.85 42.33
N MET A 66 -18.86 54.79 43.64
CA MET A 66 -17.55 54.40 44.17
C MET A 66 -17.33 52.87 44.22
N PRO A 67 -16.07 52.39 44.16
CA PRO A 67 -15.75 50.98 44.28
C PRO A 67 -15.90 50.46 45.73
N ARG A 68 -16.32 49.21 45.88
CA ARG A 68 -16.31 48.46 47.15
C ARG A 68 -15.08 47.54 47.26
N PRO A 69 -14.58 47.23 48.47
CA PRO A 69 -13.27 46.62 48.66
C PRO A 69 -13.21 45.12 48.32
N GLN A 70 -12.06 44.66 47.85
CA GLN A 70 -11.77 43.25 47.59
C GLN A 70 -11.75 42.44 48.90
N GLN A 71 -12.57 41.39 49.01
CA GLN A 71 -12.47 40.39 50.08
C GLN A 71 -11.51 39.26 49.70
N ASN A 72 -10.60 38.92 50.62
CA ASN A 72 -9.44 38.05 50.42
C ASN A 72 -9.76 36.52 50.29
N TYR A 73 -11.01 36.14 49.98
CA TYR A 73 -11.47 34.74 50.03
C TYR A 73 -10.70 33.82 49.06
N ARG A 74 -10.32 34.33 47.89
CA ARG A 74 -9.57 33.54 46.88
C ARG A 74 -8.23 33.03 47.41
N LYS A 75 -7.48 33.84 48.17
CA LYS A 75 -6.19 33.44 48.74
C LYS A 75 -6.34 32.32 49.78
N VAL A 76 -7.44 32.34 50.54
CA VAL A 76 -7.78 31.27 51.51
C VAL A 76 -8.15 29.97 50.77
N CYS A 77 -8.94 30.05 49.69
CA CYS A 77 -9.22 28.88 48.85
C CYS A 77 -7.97 28.25 48.23
N TYR A 78 -7.03 29.06 47.70
CA TYR A 78 -5.78 28.52 47.14
C TYR A 78 -4.88 27.88 48.20
N LEU A 79 -4.83 28.43 49.42
CA LEU A 79 -4.12 27.78 50.54
C LEU A 79 -4.77 26.44 50.92
N ALA A 80 -6.10 26.38 51.03
CA ALA A 80 -6.81 25.14 51.36
C ALA A 80 -6.63 24.05 50.29
N LEU A 81 -6.68 24.42 49.00
CA LEU A 81 -6.40 23.51 47.89
C LEU A 81 -4.94 23.03 47.91
N GLY A 82 -3.98 23.91 48.19
CA GLY A 82 -2.57 23.55 48.34
C GLY A 82 -2.33 22.55 49.47
N THR A 83 -2.94 22.75 50.65
CA THR A 83 -2.81 21.80 51.77
C THR A 83 -3.47 20.46 51.47
N LEU A 84 -4.62 20.45 50.78
CA LEU A 84 -5.28 19.21 50.36
C LEU A 84 -4.41 18.40 49.38
N PHE A 85 -3.78 19.08 48.41
CA PHE A 85 -2.91 18.46 47.41
C PHE A 85 -1.67 17.80 48.06
N ILE A 86 -1.02 18.50 49.00
CA ILE A 86 0.10 17.95 49.78
C ILE A 86 -0.34 16.72 50.60
N PHE A 87 -1.53 16.76 51.21
CA PHE A 87 -2.07 15.63 51.97
C PHE A 87 -2.35 14.40 51.10
N ILE A 88 -2.91 14.59 49.90
CA ILE A 88 -3.17 13.51 48.94
C ILE A 88 -1.86 12.86 48.45
N ILE A 89 -0.83 13.67 48.15
CA ILE A 89 0.50 13.15 47.77
C ILE A 89 1.14 12.38 48.93
N GLY A 90 1.08 12.92 50.15
CA GLY A 90 1.58 12.24 51.35
C GLY A 90 0.87 10.90 51.61
N TYR A 91 -0.46 10.86 51.43
CA TYR A 91 -1.26 9.65 51.52
C TYR A 91 -0.87 8.61 50.45
N LEU A 92 -0.69 9.02 49.19
CA LEU A 92 -0.25 8.13 48.11
C LEU A 92 1.14 7.53 48.36
N ILE A 93 2.10 8.35 48.81
CA ILE A 93 3.45 7.88 49.17
C ILE A 93 3.39 6.90 50.35
N GLY A 94 2.60 7.22 51.39
CA GLY A 94 2.38 6.33 52.54
C GLY A 94 1.72 5.00 52.14
N TYR A 95 0.71 5.05 51.27
CA TYR A 95 -0.01 3.88 50.76
C TYR A 95 0.92 2.94 49.96
N VAL A 96 1.71 3.48 49.04
CA VAL A 96 2.67 2.70 48.24
C VAL A 96 3.79 2.13 49.13
N SER A 97 4.27 2.90 50.12
CA SER A 97 5.31 2.44 51.07
C SER A 97 4.82 1.34 52.01
N HIS A 98 3.54 1.34 52.41
CA HIS A 98 2.98 0.34 53.33
C HIS A 98 2.53 -0.97 52.62
N HIS A 99 2.33 -0.95 51.29
CA HIS A 99 1.91 -2.14 50.54
C HIS A 99 3.04 -3.00 49.97
N SER A 100 4.31 -2.56 50.06
CA SER A 100 5.46 -3.42 49.78
C SER A 100 5.82 -4.26 51.00
N HIS A 101 5.95 -5.58 50.81
CA HIS A 101 6.26 -6.60 51.82
C HIS A 101 5.24 -6.83 52.94
N ARG A 102 4.09 -7.40 52.59
CA ARG A 102 3.47 -8.43 53.44
C ARG A 102 4.10 -9.79 53.11
N LYS A 103 5.18 -10.15 53.81
CA LYS A 103 5.60 -11.56 53.93
C LYS A 103 4.66 -12.21 54.94
N GLU A 104 3.95 -13.26 54.54
CA GLU A 104 3.19 -14.06 55.50
C GLU A 104 4.16 -14.87 56.38
N PRO A 105 3.83 -15.07 57.68
CA PRO A 105 4.70 -15.81 58.58
C PRO A 105 4.66 -17.30 58.27
N ILE A 106 5.84 -17.90 58.15
CA ILE A 106 5.99 -19.36 58.12
C ILE A 106 5.57 -19.90 59.48
N THR A 107 4.49 -20.69 59.50
CA THR A 107 4.09 -21.47 60.67
C THR A 107 4.58 -22.90 60.46
N CYS A 108 5.46 -23.37 61.34
CA CYS A 108 5.91 -24.76 61.32
C CYS A 108 4.88 -25.64 62.03
N ASP A 109 4.18 -26.48 61.28
CA ASP A 109 3.61 -27.71 61.80
C ASP A 109 4.02 -28.87 60.90
N SER A 110 4.45 -29.96 61.53
CA SER A 110 4.95 -31.15 60.87
C SER A 110 3.85 -32.20 60.81
N GLU A 111 3.42 -32.62 59.61
CA GLU A 111 2.98 -34.00 59.37
C GLU A 111 2.85 -34.37 57.88
N GLN A 112 3.39 -35.55 57.57
CA GLN A 112 3.12 -36.47 56.45
C GLN A 112 3.19 -35.99 54.99
N GLU A 113 4.22 -36.50 54.30
CA GLU A 113 4.33 -36.56 52.85
C GLU A 113 3.16 -37.34 52.23
N VAL A 114 2.37 -36.68 51.39
CA VAL A 114 1.64 -37.33 50.30
C VAL A 114 2.02 -36.60 49.03
N GLY A 115 2.72 -37.29 48.14
CA GLY A 115 3.25 -36.70 46.91
C GLY A 115 2.14 -36.24 45.97
N VAL A 116 1.79 -34.96 46.03
CA VAL A 116 1.20 -34.25 44.90
C VAL A 116 2.35 -34.02 43.92
N ALA A 117 2.27 -34.65 42.76
CA ALA A 117 3.20 -34.32 41.68
C ALA A 117 3.05 -32.83 41.38
N GLU A 118 4.15 -32.08 41.44
CA GLU A 118 4.22 -30.84 40.69
C GLU A 118 3.93 -31.21 39.23
N GLU A 119 2.79 -30.75 38.70
CA GLU A 119 2.68 -30.52 37.27
C GLU A 119 3.73 -29.47 36.95
N ALA A 120 4.95 -29.95 36.69
CA ALA A 120 5.95 -29.18 35.99
C ALA A 120 5.26 -28.68 34.72
N VAL A 121 5.00 -27.37 34.67
CA VAL A 121 4.67 -26.69 33.44
C VAL A 121 5.92 -26.78 32.59
N VAL A 122 6.05 -27.90 31.89
CA VAL A 122 7.02 -28.10 30.84
C VAL A 122 6.59 -27.12 29.74
N GLU A 123 7.14 -25.92 29.78
CA GLU A 123 7.19 -25.06 28.61
C GLU A 123 7.99 -25.81 27.55
N SER A 124 7.29 -26.63 26.77
CA SER A 124 7.80 -27.28 25.58
C SER A 124 8.00 -26.23 24.51
N SER A 125 9.01 -25.38 24.69
CA SER A 125 9.41 -24.40 23.70
C SER A 125 9.96 -25.15 22.49
N LEU A 126 9.14 -25.26 21.44
CA LEU A 126 9.57 -25.80 20.14
C LEU A 126 10.87 -25.12 19.71
N SER A 127 11.87 -25.90 19.33
CA SER A 127 13.11 -25.35 18.79
C SER A 127 12.88 -24.80 17.38
N TRP A 128 13.82 -24.01 16.88
CA TRP A 128 13.77 -23.51 15.50
C TRP A 128 13.60 -24.64 14.47
N ASN A 129 14.30 -25.76 14.68
CA ASN A 129 14.23 -26.93 13.80
C ASN A 129 12.86 -27.62 13.85
N ASP A 130 12.19 -27.62 15.00
CA ASP A 130 10.84 -28.17 15.12
C ASP A 130 9.85 -27.27 14.37
N ILE A 131 9.95 -25.95 14.56
CA ILE A 131 9.09 -24.95 13.90
C ILE A 131 9.24 -25.02 12.38
N THR A 132 10.47 -25.05 11.84
CA THR A 132 10.71 -25.12 10.39
C THR A 132 10.28 -26.47 9.81
N SER A 133 10.47 -27.58 10.55
CA SER A 133 9.97 -28.91 10.15
C SER A 133 8.45 -28.96 10.09
N LEU A 134 7.75 -28.44 11.11
CA LEU A 134 6.28 -28.40 11.17
C LEU A 134 5.68 -27.52 10.07
N LEU A 135 6.34 -26.40 9.74
CA LEU A 135 5.94 -25.54 8.63
C LEU A 135 6.13 -26.25 7.27
N ALA A 136 7.28 -26.89 7.06
CA ALA A 136 7.59 -27.63 5.83
C ALA A 136 6.68 -28.85 5.61
N GLN A 137 6.21 -29.50 6.70
CA GLN A 137 5.24 -30.60 6.63
C GLN A 137 3.84 -30.14 6.18
N ARG A 138 3.47 -28.87 6.44
CA ARG A 138 2.14 -28.32 6.12
C ARG A 138 2.05 -27.62 4.76
N LEU A 139 3.16 -27.05 4.29
CA LEU A 139 3.24 -26.39 2.99
C LEU A 139 3.51 -27.39 1.86
N THR A 140 2.50 -28.21 1.53
CA THR A 140 2.59 -29.24 0.49
C THR A 140 2.04 -28.75 -0.86
N PRO A 141 2.51 -29.32 -1.99
CA PRO A 141 1.95 -29.00 -3.31
C PRO A 141 0.45 -29.30 -3.43
N ASP A 142 -0.03 -30.35 -2.77
CA ASP A 142 -1.45 -30.74 -2.83
C ASP A 142 -2.34 -29.75 -2.09
N ALA A 143 -1.91 -29.26 -0.92
CA ALA A 143 -2.61 -28.22 -0.18
C ALA A 143 -2.63 -26.89 -0.99
N PHE A 144 -1.50 -26.53 -1.58
CA PHE A 144 -1.41 -25.37 -2.46
C PHE A 144 -2.32 -25.48 -3.69
N ASN A 145 -2.32 -26.62 -4.39
CA ASN A 145 -3.16 -26.85 -5.57
C ASN A 145 -4.66 -26.83 -5.22
N SER A 146 -5.06 -27.41 -4.09
CA SER A 146 -6.44 -27.32 -3.60
C SER A 146 -6.82 -25.86 -3.37
N ARG A 147 -6.00 -25.11 -2.63
CA ARG A 147 -6.28 -23.71 -2.32
C ARG A 147 -6.30 -22.83 -3.57
N LEU A 148 -5.41 -23.09 -4.53
CA LEU A 148 -5.35 -22.35 -5.78
C LEU A 148 -6.68 -22.46 -6.55
N SER A 149 -7.32 -23.63 -6.55
CA SER A 149 -8.63 -23.82 -7.16
C SER A 149 -9.79 -23.11 -6.44
N ASP A 150 -9.63 -22.79 -5.15
CA ASP A 150 -10.60 -21.96 -4.40
C ASP A 150 -10.44 -20.45 -4.71
N VAL A 151 -9.24 -20.03 -5.13
CA VAL A 151 -8.88 -18.61 -5.36
C VAL A 151 -8.91 -18.23 -6.84
N GLU A 152 -8.76 -19.20 -7.76
CA GLU A 152 -8.83 -18.94 -9.22
C GLU A 152 -10.17 -18.30 -9.62
N GLN A 153 -10.10 -17.18 -10.33
CA GLN A 153 -11.22 -16.53 -11.03
C GLN A 153 -10.77 -16.15 -12.45
N PRO A 154 -11.69 -16.11 -13.44
CA PRO A 154 -11.33 -15.78 -14.83
C PRO A 154 -10.97 -14.30 -15.04
N ASP A 155 -11.54 -13.42 -14.21
CA ASP A 155 -11.27 -11.99 -14.10
C ASP A 155 -11.66 -11.56 -12.68
N HIS A 156 -10.86 -10.74 -12.03
CA HIS A 156 -11.08 -10.29 -10.64
C HIS A 156 -10.51 -8.89 -10.41
N ALA A 157 -10.85 -7.96 -11.32
CA ALA A 157 -10.47 -6.56 -11.22
C ALA A 157 -11.00 -5.91 -9.93
N ALA A 158 -10.26 -4.94 -9.39
CA ALA A 158 -10.57 -4.29 -8.12
C ALA A 158 -12.00 -3.73 -8.06
N GLY A 159 -12.71 -3.99 -6.96
CA GLY A 159 -14.10 -3.56 -6.77
C GLY A 159 -15.13 -4.24 -7.67
N SER A 160 -14.73 -5.24 -8.46
CA SER A 160 -15.66 -6.10 -9.20
C SER A 160 -16.38 -7.09 -8.26
N SER A 161 -17.48 -7.66 -8.73
CA SER A 161 -18.17 -8.73 -8.00
C SER A 161 -17.30 -9.98 -7.78
N ALA A 162 -16.31 -10.23 -8.65
CA ALA A 162 -15.37 -11.33 -8.48
C ALA A 162 -14.30 -11.03 -7.41
N ASP A 163 -13.83 -9.78 -7.32
CA ASP A 163 -12.98 -9.32 -6.20
C ASP A 163 -13.73 -9.45 -4.86
N GLY A 164 -14.99 -9.02 -4.78
CA GLY A 164 -15.83 -9.20 -3.58
C GLY A 164 -16.13 -10.67 -3.22
N ILE A 165 -16.20 -11.57 -4.21
CA ILE A 165 -16.28 -13.02 -3.94
C ILE A 165 -14.98 -13.53 -3.30
N LEU A 166 -13.82 -13.07 -3.78
CA LEU A 166 -12.52 -13.44 -3.21
C LEU A 166 -12.28 -12.81 -1.83
N GLU A 167 -12.70 -11.56 -1.62
CA GLU A 167 -12.74 -10.92 -0.31
C GLU A 167 -13.48 -11.79 0.71
N TYR A 168 -14.72 -12.19 0.40
CA TYR A 168 -15.52 -13.06 1.25
C TYR A 168 -14.81 -14.39 1.54
N ARG A 169 -14.23 -15.05 0.52
CA ARG A 169 -13.50 -16.31 0.69
C ARG A 169 -12.27 -16.17 1.59
N VAL A 170 -11.51 -15.08 1.47
CA VAL A 170 -10.35 -14.80 2.32
C VAL A 170 -10.80 -14.54 3.76
N PHE A 171 -11.85 -13.73 3.96
CA PHE A 171 -12.40 -13.43 5.28
C PHE A 171 -12.94 -14.68 5.98
N ASP A 172 -13.73 -15.50 5.29
CA ASP A 172 -14.29 -16.75 5.79
C ASP A 172 -13.19 -17.76 6.11
N SER A 173 -12.14 -17.84 5.27
CA SER A 173 -10.95 -18.64 5.54
C SER A 173 -10.28 -18.23 6.86
N PHE A 174 -9.99 -16.93 7.06
CA PHE A 174 -9.41 -16.46 8.32
C PHE A 174 -10.32 -16.71 9.53
N LYS A 175 -11.65 -16.58 9.39
CA LYS A 175 -12.60 -16.94 10.46
C LYS A 175 -12.62 -18.43 10.78
N SER A 176 -12.53 -19.30 9.77
CA SER A 176 -12.47 -20.76 9.95
C SER A 176 -11.19 -21.23 10.67
N LEU A 177 -10.12 -20.42 10.58
CA LEU A 177 -8.83 -20.63 11.25
C LEU A 177 -8.75 -19.99 12.66
N GLU A 178 -9.90 -19.63 13.24
CA GLU A 178 -10.05 -18.97 14.55
C GLU A 178 -9.28 -17.63 14.70
N MET A 179 -8.92 -16.99 13.58
CA MET A 179 -8.14 -15.75 13.58
C MET A 179 -9.00 -14.51 13.89
N GLU A 180 -8.37 -13.48 14.44
CA GLU A 180 -9.00 -12.15 14.57
C GLU A 180 -9.05 -11.45 13.20
N ALA A 181 -10.10 -11.76 12.43
CA ALA A 181 -10.31 -11.20 11.09
C ALA A 181 -11.27 -9.99 11.05
N TRP A 182 -10.94 -9.01 10.21
CA TRP A 182 -11.77 -7.83 9.89
C TRP A 182 -11.55 -7.39 8.43
N THR A 183 -12.46 -6.57 7.91
CA THR A 183 -12.30 -5.87 6.62
C THR A 183 -12.08 -4.39 6.89
N ASP A 184 -11.22 -3.76 6.10
CA ASP A 184 -11.07 -2.31 6.00
C ASP A 184 -11.52 -1.83 4.62
N VAL A 185 -12.26 -0.74 4.55
CA VAL A 185 -13.04 -0.36 3.36
C VAL A 185 -12.72 1.07 2.97
N HIS A 186 -12.28 1.25 1.72
CA HIS A 186 -11.95 2.56 1.14
C HIS A 186 -12.85 2.85 -0.05
N HIS A 187 -13.06 4.13 -0.37
CA HIS A 187 -13.80 4.59 -1.54
C HIS A 187 -12.84 5.37 -2.41
N VAL A 188 -12.40 4.78 -3.51
CA VAL A 188 -11.28 5.29 -4.32
C VAL A 188 -11.70 5.56 -5.77
N GLN A 189 -11.02 6.48 -6.44
CA GLN A 189 -11.27 6.78 -7.85
C GLN A 189 -10.35 5.95 -8.77
N LEU A 190 -10.87 4.84 -9.28
CA LEU A 190 -10.16 4.00 -10.25
C LEU A 190 -10.52 4.39 -11.68
N GLN A 191 -9.60 4.20 -12.64
CA GLN A 191 -9.86 4.50 -14.04
C GLN A 191 -9.99 3.21 -14.85
N THR A 192 -11.14 2.97 -15.50
CA THR A 192 -11.43 1.76 -16.28
C THR A 192 -11.64 2.03 -17.77
N ALA A 193 -11.55 0.99 -18.61
CA ALA A 193 -11.83 1.12 -20.05
C ALA A 193 -13.33 1.29 -20.34
N ASN A 194 -13.66 2.20 -21.26
CA ASN A 194 -15.05 2.45 -21.64
C ASN A 194 -15.57 1.45 -22.68
N SER A 195 -16.49 0.60 -22.26
CA SER A 195 -17.11 -0.44 -23.08
C SER A 195 -18.05 0.08 -24.17
N GLN A 196 -18.60 1.29 -24.03
CA GLN A 196 -19.45 1.93 -25.05
C GLN A 196 -18.62 2.74 -26.07
N LYS A 197 -17.52 3.35 -25.61
CA LYS A 197 -16.62 4.16 -26.43
C LYS A 197 -15.18 3.66 -26.27
N PRO A 198 -14.76 2.63 -27.02
CA PRO A 198 -13.46 2.00 -26.86
C PRO A 198 -12.28 2.92 -27.25
N ASN A 199 -11.08 2.56 -26.80
CA ASN A 199 -9.85 3.23 -27.20
C ASN A 199 -9.43 2.79 -28.62
N ARG A 200 -8.86 3.71 -29.40
CA ARG A 200 -8.60 3.49 -30.83
C ARG A 200 -7.27 4.09 -31.26
N VAL A 201 -6.58 3.40 -32.15
CA VAL A 201 -5.34 3.88 -32.79
C VAL A 201 -5.51 3.78 -34.30
N LEU A 202 -5.30 4.89 -35.01
CA LEU A 202 -5.47 4.99 -36.46
C LEU A 202 -4.19 5.55 -37.12
N ILE A 203 -3.95 5.18 -38.38
CA ILE A 203 -3.00 5.86 -39.26
C ILE A 203 -3.82 6.45 -40.41
N GLY A 204 -3.81 7.79 -40.54
CA GLY A 204 -4.68 8.46 -41.50
C GLY A 204 -6.16 8.18 -41.21
N GLN A 205 -6.81 7.38 -42.06
CA GLN A 205 -8.18 6.88 -41.85
C GLN A 205 -8.25 5.36 -41.54
N GLU A 206 -7.13 4.63 -41.62
CA GLU A 206 -7.10 3.20 -41.34
C GLU A 206 -7.05 2.96 -39.82
N GLU A 207 -8.02 2.20 -39.29
CA GLU A 207 -7.94 1.72 -37.92
C GLU A 207 -6.90 0.60 -37.79
N VAL A 208 -5.87 0.87 -37.00
CA VAL A 208 -4.71 -0.01 -36.83
C VAL A 208 -4.93 -0.98 -35.69
N GLY A 209 -5.61 -0.53 -34.62
CA GLY A 209 -6.08 -1.36 -33.53
C GLY A 209 -7.13 -0.66 -32.67
N GLN A 210 -7.97 -1.48 -32.05
CA GLN A 210 -8.92 -1.10 -30.99
C GLN A 210 -8.56 -1.97 -29.76
N PRO A 211 -7.54 -1.59 -28.96
CA PRO A 211 -7.03 -2.42 -27.88
C PRO A 211 -8.09 -2.66 -26.80
N LYS A 212 -8.14 -3.88 -26.26
CA LYS A 212 -8.85 -4.18 -25.02
C LYS A 212 -8.01 -3.85 -23.78
N GLY A 213 -6.69 -3.95 -23.91
CA GLY A 213 -5.75 -3.44 -22.92
C GLY A 213 -5.84 -1.91 -22.86
N TYR A 214 -5.53 -1.35 -21.70
CA TYR A 214 -5.52 0.09 -21.49
C TYR A 214 -4.53 0.45 -20.38
N LEU A 215 -4.20 1.73 -20.28
CA LEU A 215 -3.36 2.27 -19.22
C LEU A 215 -4.22 3.12 -18.27
N ALA A 216 -4.44 2.62 -17.05
CA ALA A 216 -5.18 3.32 -16.02
C ALA A 216 -4.48 4.62 -15.61
N TYR A 217 -5.29 5.65 -15.32
CA TYR A 217 -4.88 7.04 -15.08
C TYR A 217 -4.31 7.78 -16.28
N SER A 218 -4.52 7.29 -17.50
CA SER A 218 -4.17 8.05 -18.71
C SER A 218 -5.10 9.25 -18.93
N ALA A 219 -4.57 10.36 -19.46
CA ALA A 219 -5.41 11.46 -19.93
C ALA A 219 -6.33 11.01 -21.07
N THR A 220 -7.57 11.51 -21.06
CA THR A 220 -8.62 11.16 -22.02
C THR A 220 -8.75 12.20 -23.11
N GLY A 221 -9.16 11.79 -24.31
CA GLY A 221 -9.38 12.67 -25.45
C GLY A 221 -8.88 12.06 -26.76
N LYS A 222 -8.49 12.94 -27.68
CA LYS A 222 -7.97 12.56 -29.00
C LYS A 222 -6.76 13.43 -29.36
N ALA A 223 -5.64 12.79 -29.68
CA ALA A 223 -4.41 13.44 -30.13
C ALA A 223 -3.95 12.87 -31.47
N GLN A 224 -3.18 13.65 -32.21
CA GLN A 224 -2.65 13.27 -33.52
C GLN A 224 -1.24 13.86 -33.71
N GLY A 225 -0.37 13.11 -34.39
CA GLY A 225 0.97 13.58 -34.75
C GLY A 225 1.76 12.57 -35.57
N LYS A 226 2.96 12.97 -36.01
CA LYS A 226 3.92 12.04 -36.63
C LYS A 226 4.35 10.98 -35.63
N ALA A 227 4.52 9.75 -36.09
CA ALA A 227 4.98 8.67 -35.24
C ALA A 227 6.50 8.68 -35.10
N VAL A 228 7.01 8.61 -33.87
CA VAL A 228 8.43 8.51 -33.53
C VAL A 228 8.67 7.26 -32.69
N TYR A 229 9.78 6.58 -32.88
CA TYR A 229 10.15 5.40 -32.10
C TYR A 229 11.13 5.74 -30.98
N GLY A 230 10.70 5.57 -29.72
CA GLY A 230 11.38 6.04 -28.51
C GLY A 230 12.12 4.97 -27.70
N ASN A 231 12.32 3.77 -28.26
CA ASN A 231 12.92 2.62 -27.58
C ASN A 231 12.21 2.28 -26.25
N TYR A 232 12.88 2.34 -25.10
CA TYR A 232 12.30 2.06 -23.79
C TYR A 232 11.85 3.33 -23.04
N GLY A 233 11.96 4.51 -23.66
CA GLY A 233 11.60 5.78 -23.02
C GLY A 233 12.47 6.14 -21.82
N SER A 234 13.69 5.59 -21.75
CA SER A 234 14.66 5.95 -20.70
C SER A 234 15.21 7.37 -20.93
N ARG A 235 15.84 7.96 -19.90
CA ARG A 235 16.45 9.29 -20.05
C ARG A 235 17.60 9.26 -21.06
N GLU A 236 18.32 8.15 -21.12
CA GLU A 236 19.42 7.89 -22.05
C GLU A 236 18.91 7.73 -23.49
N ASP A 237 17.79 7.01 -23.68
CA ASP A 237 17.11 6.91 -24.98
C ASP A 237 16.70 8.30 -25.51
N LEU A 238 16.12 9.14 -24.63
CA LEU A 238 15.65 10.47 -24.99
C LEU A 238 16.80 11.46 -25.27
N MET A 239 17.91 11.39 -24.52
CA MET A 239 19.13 12.13 -24.82
C MET A 239 19.74 11.70 -26.16
N LEU A 240 19.67 10.41 -26.52
CA LEU A 240 20.14 9.92 -27.80
C LEU A 240 19.26 10.43 -28.96
N LEU A 241 17.94 10.45 -28.81
CA LEU A 241 17.01 11.02 -29.80
C LEU A 241 17.27 12.53 -30.03
N GLN A 242 17.51 13.29 -28.97
CA GLN A 242 17.89 14.70 -29.06
C GLN A 242 19.24 14.89 -29.79
N THR A 243 20.23 14.04 -29.49
CA THR A 243 21.54 14.05 -30.17
C THR A 243 21.42 13.74 -31.67
N LEU A 244 20.50 12.84 -32.03
CA LEU A 244 20.15 12.48 -33.40
C LEU A 244 19.18 13.48 -34.06
N LYS A 245 18.81 14.57 -33.37
CA LYS A 245 17.93 15.65 -33.82
C LYS A 245 16.54 15.18 -34.27
N VAL A 246 16.00 14.18 -33.58
CA VAL A 246 14.61 13.76 -33.75
C VAL A 246 13.71 14.74 -33.01
N GLU A 247 12.74 15.31 -33.71
CA GLU A 247 11.72 16.18 -33.11
C GLU A 247 10.68 15.34 -32.37
N LEU A 248 10.41 15.68 -31.10
CA LEU A 248 9.49 14.94 -30.22
C LEU A 248 8.23 15.73 -29.87
N ASN A 249 8.30 17.06 -29.87
CA ASN A 249 7.16 17.93 -29.55
C ASN A 249 6.02 17.71 -30.56
N GLY A 250 4.80 17.51 -30.07
CA GLY A 250 3.61 17.21 -30.89
C GLY A 250 3.57 15.80 -31.52
N THR A 251 4.59 14.96 -31.33
CA THR A 251 4.65 13.62 -31.94
C THR A 251 3.93 12.54 -31.13
N VAL A 252 3.52 11.46 -31.78
CA VAL A 252 3.05 10.24 -31.13
C VAL A 252 4.25 9.31 -30.95
N ILE A 253 4.68 9.07 -29.71
CA ILE A 253 5.88 8.27 -29.43
C ILE A 253 5.53 6.80 -29.16
N LEU A 254 6.21 5.87 -29.83
CA LEU A 254 6.09 4.43 -29.65
C LEU A 254 7.21 3.91 -28.74
N LEU A 255 6.85 3.26 -27.64
CA LEU A 255 7.75 2.73 -26.62
C LEU A 255 7.58 1.22 -26.44
N ARG A 256 8.65 0.55 -26.00
CA ARG A 256 8.69 -0.85 -25.60
C ARG A 256 8.64 -0.95 -24.08
N ALA A 257 7.79 -1.81 -23.54
CA ALA A 257 7.84 -2.17 -22.12
C ALA A 257 8.91 -3.26 -21.86
N THR A 258 9.53 -3.23 -20.68
CA THR A 258 10.50 -4.26 -20.19
C THR A 258 10.35 -4.61 -18.71
N GLY A 259 9.59 -3.83 -17.95
CA GLY A 259 9.57 -3.91 -16.49
C GLY A 259 10.88 -3.47 -15.82
N GLN A 260 11.86 -2.93 -16.54
CA GLN A 260 13.02 -2.24 -15.92
C GLN A 260 12.68 -0.80 -15.54
N ILE A 261 11.82 -0.16 -16.33
CA ILE A 261 11.26 1.17 -16.12
C ILE A 261 9.75 0.98 -16.08
N SER A 262 9.07 1.57 -15.09
CA SER A 262 7.61 1.45 -14.97
C SER A 262 6.89 2.21 -16.08
N LEU A 263 5.66 1.79 -16.42
CA LEU A 263 4.87 2.45 -17.47
C LEU A 263 4.60 3.92 -17.15
N ALA A 264 4.34 4.24 -15.88
CA ALA A 264 4.26 5.60 -15.37
C ALA A 264 5.54 6.41 -15.61
N GLN A 265 6.71 5.85 -15.32
CA GLN A 265 7.99 6.53 -15.54
C GLN A 265 8.30 6.71 -17.04
N GLN A 266 7.95 5.73 -17.89
CA GLN A 266 8.06 5.86 -19.35
C GLN A 266 7.23 7.04 -19.86
N VAL A 267 5.95 7.12 -19.46
CA VAL A 267 5.05 8.21 -19.85
C VAL A 267 5.52 9.55 -19.31
N ALA A 268 5.91 9.64 -18.04
CA ALA A 268 6.38 10.88 -17.43
C ALA A 268 7.66 11.43 -18.09
N ASN A 269 8.63 10.56 -18.43
CA ASN A 269 9.86 10.95 -19.11
C ASN A 269 9.58 11.60 -20.48
N VAL A 270 8.63 11.06 -21.26
CA VAL A 270 8.34 11.56 -22.62
C VAL A 270 7.34 12.72 -22.62
N ALA A 271 6.42 12.77 -21.66
CA ALA A 271 5.48 13.88 -21.48
C ALA A 271 6.23 15.21 -21.25
N ALA A 272 7.33 15.17 -20.50
CA ALA A 272 8.20 16.33 -20.27
C ALA A 272 8.84 16.92 -21.55
N LEU A 273 8.77 16.21 -22.69
CA LEU A 273 9.28 16.66 -24.00
C LEU A 273 8.18 17.10 -24.97
N GLY A 274 6.92 17.20 -24.51
CA GLY A 274 5.81 17.73 -25.28
C GLY A 274 5.21 16.77 -26.32
N VAL A 275 5.42 15.45 -26.19
CA VAL A 275 4.76 14.46 -27.06
C VAL A 275 3.23 14.56 -26.94
N SER A 276 2.50 14.32 -28.02
CA SER A 276 1.03 14.46 -28.05
C SER A 276 0.30 13.19 -27.60
N ALA A 277 0.90 12.01 -27.81
CA ALA A 277 0.45 10.74 -27.24
C ALA A 277 1.61 9.74 -27.09
N VAL A 278 1.43 8.76 -26.21
CA VAL A 278 2.36 7.66 -25.94
C VAL A 278 1.66 6.34 -26.29
N LEU A 279 2.34 5.48 -27.03
CA LEU A 279 1.90 4.12 -27.33
C LEU A 279 2.92 3.10 -26.82
N ILE A 280 2.50 2.13 -26.02
CA ILE A 280 3.41 1.15 -25.40
C ILE A 280 3.07 -0.28 -25.84
N TYR A 281 4.08 -1.07 -26.24
CA TYR A 281 3.90 -2.48 -26.61
C TYR A 281 4.95 -3.41 -25.99
N LEU A 282 4.64 -4.71 -25.98
CA LEU A 282 5.53 -5.79 -25.51
C LEU A 282 6.34 -6.33 -26.69
N ASP A 283 7.65 -6.03 -26.76
CA ASP A 283 8.48 -6.49 -27.88
C ASP A 283 8.91 -7.97 -27.72
N PRO A 284 8.86 -8.79 -28.79
CA PRO A 284 9.30 -10.19 -28.74
C PRO A 284 10.77 -10.42 -28.37
N LYS A 285 11.58 -9.35 -28.29
CA LYS A 285 12.95 -9.38 -27.76
C LYS A 285 12.96 -9.55 -26.25
N ASP A 286 12.02 -8.90 -25.58
CA ASP A 286 11.94 -8.77 -24.13
C ASP A 286 10.92 -9.77 -23.54
N TYR A 287 9.86 -10.13 -24.29
CA TYR A 287 8.81 -11.07 -23.85
C TYR A 287 8.38 -12.09 -24.91
N LYS A 288 8.14 -13.34 -24.49
CA LYS A 288 7.65 -14.42 -25.37
C LYS A 288 6.13 -14.54 -25.35
N PHE A 289 5.43 -13.55 -25.91
CA PHE A 289 3.96 -13.51 -25.98
C PHE A 289 3.42 -13.62 -27.41
N GLN A 290 2.10 -13.87 -27.53
CA GLN A 290 1.42 -13.89 -28.82
C GLN A 290 1.30 -12.46 -29.38
N PRO A 291 1.38 -12.23 -30.70
CA PRO A 291 1.34 -10.88 -31.26
C PRO A 291 0.04 -10.10 -30.99
N THR A 292 -1.02 -10.80 -30.60
CA THR A 292 -2.35 -10.28 -30.22
C THR A 292 -2.55 -10.12 -28.72
N THR A 293 -1.53 -10.39 -27.89
CA THR A 293 -1.61 -10.21 -26.44
C THR A 293 -1.83 -8.75 -26.11
N GLU A 294 -2.91 -8.51 -25.35
CA GLU A 294 -3.29 -7.20 -24.81
C GLU A 294 -2.47 -6.91 -23.55
N LEU A 295 -2.21 -5.62 -23.29
CA LEU A 295 -1.43 -5.16 -22.13
C LEU A 295 -2.29 -4.21 -21.28
N TYR A 296 -2.41 -4.52 -20.00
CA TYR A 296 -2.93 -3.63 -18.97
C TYR A 296 -1.78 -3.04 -18.14
N GLY A 297 -2.01 -1.90 -17.51
CA GLY A 297 -1.17 -1.35 -16.44
C GLY A 297 -1.68 0.03 -16.00
N HIS A 298 -0.95 0.69 -15.09
CA HIS A 298 -1.25 2.07 -14.67
C HIS A 298 -0.11 3.03 -15.05
N VAL A 299 -0.43 4.31 -15.23
CA VAL A 299 0.53 5.37 -15.59
C VAL A 299 0.61 6.51 -14.57
N HIS A 300 0.04 6.31 -13.37
CA HIS A 300 0.25 7.18 -12.21
C HIS A 300 1.67 7.02 -11.65
N LEU A 301 2.42 8.11 -11.60
CA LEU A 301 3.76 8.16 -11.01
C LEU A 301 3.69 8.36 -9.49
N GLY A 302 3.09 7.38 -8.80
CA GLY A 302 2.96 7.31 -7.35
C GLY A 302 2.39 5.97 -6.89
N SER A 303 1.97 5.91 -5.63
CA SER A 303 1.18 4.83 -5.04
C SER A 303 -0.01 5.43 -4.27
N GLY A 304 -1.03 4.62 -3.97
CA GLY A 304 -2.28 5.12 -3.35
C GLY A 304 -3.26 5.70 -4.35
N ASP A 305 -4.42 6.13 -3.88
CA ASP A 305 -5.40 6.82 -4.71
C ASP A 305 -4.80 8.17 -5.18
N PRO A 306 -4.62 8.38 -6.50
CA PRO A 306 -4.09 9.64 -7.01
C PRO A 306 -5.01 10.86 -6.75
N PHE A 307 -6.18 10.68 -6.15
CA PHE A 307 -7.14 11.74 -5.84
C PHE A 307 -7.24 12.07 -4.34
N THR A 308 -6.57 11.30 -3.46
CA THR A 308 -6.43 11.60 -2.01
C THR A 308 -4.98 11.45 -1.50
N PRO A 309 -3.95 12.02 -2.18
CA PRO A 309 -2.55 11.75 -1.84
C PRO A 309 -2.19 12.19 -0.40
N GLY A 310 -1.74 11.25 0.42
CA GLY A 310 -1.28 11.48 1.79
C GLY A 310 -2.37 11.47 2.87
N PHE A 311 -3.61 11.13 2.52
CA PHE A 311 -4.73 10.99 3.45
C PHE A 311 -5.66 9.84 3.01
N PRO A 312 -6.06 8.93 3.92
CA PRO A 312 -6.90 7.80 3.56
C PRO A 312 -8.20 8.27 2.91
N SER A 313 -8.54 7.66 1.78
CA SER A 313 -9.74 7.96 1.02
C SER A 313 -11.02 7.71 1.81
N PHE A 314 -11.81 8.77 1.96
CA PHE A 314 -13.15 8.74 2.50
C PHE A 314 -14.18 8.83 1.38
N ASN A 315 -15.42 8.43 1.66
CA ASN A 315 -16.55 8.62 0.74
C ASN A 315 -16.59 10.06 0.21
N HIS A 316 -16.49 10.24 -1.12
CA HIS A 316 -16.16 11.50 -1.81
C HIS A 316 -17.21 12.64 -1.66
N THR A 317 -18.19 12.47 -0.78
CA THR A 317 -19.13 13.51 -0.34
C THR A 317 -18.52 14.51 0.65
N GLN A 318 -17.40 14.17 1.30
CA GLN A 318 -16.86 14.96 2.42
C GLN A 318 -15.67 15.89 2.07
N PHE A 319 -14.86 15.57 1.06
CA PHE A 319 -13.72 16.38 0.63
C PHE A 319 -13.59 16.41 -0.90
N PRO A 320 -13.21 17.56 -1.50
CA PRO A 320 -12.96 17.64 -2.94
C PRO A 320 -11.68 16.85 -3.31
N PRO A 321 -11.72 16.02 -4.37
CA PRO A 321 -10.54 15.31 -4.89
C PRO A 321 -9.34 16.24 -5.13
N THR A 322 -8.18 15.87 -4.59
CA THR A 322 -6.93 16.59 -4.81
C THR A 322 -6.04 15.77 -5.75
N GLN A 323 -5.88 16.23 -6.99
CA GLN A 323 -5.15 15.49 -8.01
C GLN A 323 -3.65 15.42 -7.70
N SER A 324 -3.12 14.20 -7.66
CA SER A 324 -1.70 13.89 -7.53
C SER A 324 -0.91 14.47 -8.70
N SER A 325 0.23 15.09 -8.40
CA SER A 325 1.20 15.56 -9.40
C SER A 325 1.86 14.43 -10.21
N GLY A 326 1.64 13.16 -9.81
CA GLY A 326 2.06 11.98 -10.57
C GLY A 326 1.11 11.58 -11.70
N LEU A 327 -0.05 12.23 -11.87
CA LEU A 327 -0.97 11.95 -12.97
C LEU A 327 -0.44 12.51 -14.32
N PRO A 328 -0.44 11.72 -15.40
CA PRO A 328 0.04 12.18 -16.71
C PRO A 328 -0.98 13.09 -17.40
N THR A 329 -0.50 14.20 -17.95
CA THR A 329 -1.30 15.12 -18.78
C THR A 329 -1.40 14.68 -20.25
N VAL A 330 -0.68 13.63 -20.64
CA VAL A 330 -0.61 13.11 -22.01
C VAL A 330 -1.42 11.82 -22.17
N LEU A 331 -2.00 11.62 -23.35
CA LEU A 331 -2.67 10.37 -23.71
C LEU A 331 -1.63 9.25 -23.76
N ALA A 332 -1.95 8.11 -23.16
CA ALA A 332 -1.08 6.94 -23.07
C ALA A 332 -1.91 5.68 -23.26
N GLN A 333 -1.57 4.86 -24.26
CA GLN A 333 -2.34 3.67 -24.62
C GLN A 333 -1.41 2.48 -24.87
N SER A 334 -1.75 1.34 -24.30
CA SER A 334 -1.10 0.07 -24.62
C SER A 334 -1.60 -0.47 -25.96
N ILE A 335 -0.73 -1.11 -26.75
CA ILE A 335 -1.08 -1.70 -28.04
C ILE A 335 -0.49 -3.10 -28.19
N THR A 336 -1.17 -3.94 -28.96
CA THR A 336 -0.66 -5.26 -29.33
C THR A 336 0.56 -5.15 -30.26
N VAL A 337 1.39 -6.20 -30.28
CA VAL A 337 2.55 -6.28 -31.19
C VAL A 337 2.12 -6.15 -32.65
N GLN A 338 0.97 -6.72 -33.01
CA GLN A 338 0.40 -6.61 -34.36
C GLN A 338 0.09 -5.15 -34.75
N ALA A 339 -0.43 -4.35 -33.82
CA ALA A 339 -0.65 -2.92 -34.03
C ALA A 339 0.69 -2.14 -34.11
N ALA A 340 1.64 -2.43 -33.23
CA ALA A 340 2.98 -1.83 -33.27
C ALA A 340 3.68 -2.09 -34.62
N VAL A 341 3.65 -3.32 -35.14
CA VAL A 341 4.22 -3.70 -36.45
C VAL A 341 3.58 -2.92 -37.60
N LYS A 342 2.26 -2.67 -37.58
CA LYS A 342 1.58 -1.85 -38.60
C LYS A 342 2.09 -0.40 -38.58
N ILE A 343 2.30 0.19 -37.40
CA ILE A 343 2.81 1.56 -37.24
C ILE A 343 4.28 1.63 -37.67
N LEU A 344 5.15 0.80 -37.09
CA LEU A 344 6.61 0.81 -37.34
C LEU A 344 6.99 0.54 -38.80
N LYS A 345 6.13 -0.13 -39.59
CA LYS A 345 6.31 -0.27 -41.04
C LYS A 345 6.10 1.03 -41.83
N ARG A 346 5.43 2.05 -41.27
CA ARG A 346 5.06 3.30 -41.95
C ARG A 346 5.75 4.56 -41.40
N ILE A 347 6.41 4.50 -40.23
CA ILE A 347 7.00 5.70 -39.58
C ILE A 347 8.11 6.38 -40.40
N GLY A 348 8.87 5.59 -41.18
CA GLY A 348 10.00 6.07 -41.99
C GLY A 348 11.11 6.73 -41.15
N GLY A 349 11.82 7.67 -41.76
CA GLY A 349 12.85 8.46 -41.07
C GLY A 349 14.23 7.80 -41.06
N PRO A 350 15.17 8.32 -40.26
CA PRO A 350 16.53 7.80 -40.17
C PRO A 350 16.58 6.42 -39.51
N ASP A 351 17.64 5.67 -39.81
CA ASP A 351 17.85 4.33 -39.24
C ASP A 351 18.13 4.40 -37.73
N CYS A 352 17.56 3.47 -36.98
CA CYS A 352 17.69 3.47 -35.53
C CYS A 352 19.09 3.00 -35.07
N PRO A 353 19.58 3.45 -33.90
CA PRO A 353 20.78 2.91 -33.27
C PRO A 353 20.68 1.40 -33.01
N PRO A 354 21.77 0.62 -33.03
CA PRO A 354 21.72 -0.82 -32.75
C PRO A 354 21.10 -1.20 -31.40
N SER A 355 21.22 -0.34 -30.38
CA SER A 355 20.58 -0.51 -29.07
C SER A 355 19.05 -0.49 -29.13
N PHE A 356 18.48 0.29 -30.05
CA PHE A 356 17.04 0.47 -30.21
C PHE A 356 16.37 -0.71 -30.95
N LYS A 357 17.16 -1.63 -31.51
CA LYS A 357 16.64 -2.74 -32.32
C LYS A 357 15.90 -3.77 -31.44
N GLY A 358 14.58 -3.84 -31.62
CA GLY A 358 13.69 -4.91 -31.13
C GLY A 358 13.77 -6.19 -31.96
N ASN A 359 12.84 -7.12 -31.73
CA ASN A 359 12.75 -8.41 -32.43
C ASN A 359 11.39 -8.58 -33.14
N LEU A 360 11.05 -7.61 -34.00
CA LEU A 360 9.80 -7.60 -34.76
C LEU A 360 9.98 -8.09 -36.20
N ASP A 361 9.15 -9.05 -36.60
CA ASP A 361 9.18 -9.65 -37.93
C ASP A 361 8.87 -8.64 -39.04
N ASN A 362 9.75 -8.59 -40.03
CA ASN A 362 9.62 -7.76 -41.23
C ASN A 362 9.46 -6.25 -40.95
N VAL A 363 10.06 -5.74 -39.86
CA VAL A 363 10.09 -4.31 -39.53
C VAL A 363 11.52 -3.77 -39.68
N LYS A 364 11.73 -2.71 -40.47
CA LYS A 364 13.00 -1.96 -40.48
C LYS A 364 13.00 -0.99 -39.30
N CYS A 365 13.95 -1.15 -38.39
CA CYS A 365 14.08 -0.26 -37.24
C CYS A 365 14.55 1.13 -37.69
N THR A 366 13.65 2.10 -37.58
CA THR A 366 13.81 3.51 -37.96
C THR A 366 13.26 4.38 -36.84
N LEU A 367 13.67 5.65 -36.76
CA LEU A 367 13.27 6.54 -35.66
C LEU A 367 11.95 7.26 -35.91
N GLY A 368 11.41 7.24 -37.12
CA GLY A 368 10.14 7.89 -37.46
C GLY A 368 10.27 9.37 -37.81
N GLY A 369 9.17 10.10 -37.66
CA GLY A 369 9.06 11.53 -37.97
C GLY A 369 8.88 11.88 -39.47
N ALA A 370 8.95 10.90 -40.37
CA ALA A 370 8.90 11.14 -41.83
C ALA A 370 7.71 10.47 -42.55
N SER A 371 6.73 9.95 -41.81
CA SER A 371 5.52 9.36 -42.39
C SER A 371 4.66 10.41 -43.10
N SER A 372 4.08 10.05 -44.25
CA SER A 372 3.10 10.91 -44.94
C SER A 372 1.84 11.10 -44.11
N GLU A 373 1.37 10.03 -43.48
CA GLU A 373 0.19 9.98 -42.61
C GLU A 373 0.59 10.20 -41.14
N ASP A 374 -0.33 10.78 -40.37
CA ASP A 374 -0.20 10.94 -38.91
C ASP A 374 -0.89 9.79 -38.19
N VAL A 375 -0.35 9.43 -37.02
CA VAL A 375 -1.02 8.52 -36.09
C VAL A 375 -2.00 9.32 -35.24
N THR A 376 -3.22 8.82 -35.13
CA THR A 376 -4.25 9.34 -34.23
C THR A 376 -4.45 8.36 -33.09
N VAL A 377 -4.43 8.87 -31.85
CA VAL A 377 -4.68 8.09 -30.64
C VAL A 377 -5.93 8.67 -29.95
N GLU A 378 -6.90 7.82 -29.67
CA GLU A 378 -8.13 8.18 -28.96
C GLU A 378 -8.24 7.33 -27.69
N VAL A 379 -8.20 7.99 -26.52
CA VAL A 379 -8.28 7.37 -25.18
C VAL A 379 -9.56 7.85 -24.50
N ASN A 380 -10.38 6.90 -24.10
CA ASN A 380 -11.77 7.12 -23.66
C ASN A 380 -12.06 6.49 -22.29
N ASN A 381 -11.02 6.16 -21.52
CA ASN A 381 -11.13 5.61 -20.16
C ASN A 381 -12.06 6.48 -19.29
N MET A 382 -12.73 5.87 -18.31
CA MET A 382 -13.61 6.57 -17.37
C MET A 382 -13.10 6.44 -15.95
N LEU A 383 -13.15 7.53 -15.18
CA LEU A 383 -13.01 7.46 -13.73
C LEU A 383 -14.30 6.92 -13.11
N GLN A 384 -14.16 6.07 -12.10
CA GLN A 384 -15.25 5.41 -11.42
C GLN A 384 -14.96 5.37 -9.91
N ASP A 385 -15.86 5.96 -9.13
CA ASP A 385 -15.87 5.80 -7.68
C ASP A 385 -16.10 4.31 -7.36
N THR A 386 -15.14 3.70 -6.66
CA THR A 386 -15.06 2.25 -6.45
C THR A 386 -14.83 1.94 -4.98
N GLU A 387 -15.70 1.13 -4.38
CA GLU A 387 -15.48 0.59 -3.02
C GLU A 387 -14.47 -0.56 -3.10
N ILE A 388 -13.39 -0.49 -2.32
CA ILE A 388 -12.34 -1.52 -2.26
C ILE A 388 -12.19 -2.05 -0.84
N HIS A 389 -11.92 -3.36 -0.74
CA HIS A 389 -11.98 -4.10 0.51
C HIS A 389 -10.64 -4.78 0.80
N ASN A 390 -9.94 -4.30 1.82
CA ASN A 390 -8.74 -4.94 2.37
C ASN A 390 -9.17 -5.92 3.46
N VAL A 391 -8.71 -7.18 3.39
CA VAL A 391 -9.08 -8.21 4.38
C VAL A 391 -7.88 -8.57 5.24
N PHE A 392 -8.07 -8.54 6.56
CA PHE A 392 -7.04 -8.85 7.54
C PHE A 392 -7.42 -10.07 8.37
N GLY A 393 -6.41 -10.84 8.77
CA GLY A 393 -6.50 -11.89 9.78
C GLY A 393 -5.29 -11.86 10.69
N VAL A 394 -5.48 -11.91 12.01
CA VAL A 394 -4.39 -11.84 12.99
C VAL A 394 -4.28 -13.09 13.85
N ILE A 395 -3.06 -13.62 13.93
CA ILE A 395 -2.62 -14.57 14.96
C ILE A 395 -1.87 -13.76 16.03
N LYS A 396 -2.41 -13.70 17.25
CA LYS A 396 -1.84 -12.88 18.33
C LYS A 396 -0.54 -13.47 18.88
N GLY A 397 0.43 -12.58 19.12
CA GLY A 397 1.68 -12.91 19.80
C GLY A 397 1.47 -13.17 21.29
N PHE A 398 2.18 -14.16 21.82
CA PHE A 398 2.05 -14.58 23.23
C PHE A 398 2.82 -13.69 24.23
N ILE A 399 3.75 -12.85 23.76
CA ILE A 399 4.60 -12.00 24.62
C ILE A 399 4.51 -10.52 24.22
N GLU A 400 4.59 -10.22 22.93
CA GLU A 400 4.53 -8.87 22.34
C GLU A 400 3.36 -8.80 21.32
N PRO A 401 2.10 -8.89 21.77
CA PRO A 401 0.94 -8.89 20.87
C PRO A 401 0.72 -7.57 20.11
N ASP A 402 1.34 -6.48 20.56
CA ASP A 402 1.32 -5.13 19.99
C ASP A 402 2.47 -4.88 18.99
N ARG A 403 3.24 -5.91 18.64
CA ARG A 403 4.24 -5.88 17.57
C ARG A 403 3.84 -6.84 16.45
N TYR A 404 3.92 -6.37 15.21
CA TYR A 404 3.38 -7.04 14.03
C TYR A 404 4.48 -7.35 13.00
N VAL A 405 4.52 -8.59 12.52
CA VAL A 405 4.97 -8.87 11.13
C VAL A 405 3.72 -8.84 10.26
N VAL A 406 3.77 -8.08 9.17
CA VAL A 406 2.68 -8.03 8.18
C VAL A 406 3.10 -8.82 6.95
N LEU A 407 2.30 -9.83 6.57
CA LEU A 407 2.42 -10.55 5.31
C LEU A 407 1.29 -10.07 4.40
N GLY A 408 1.62 -9.46 3.27
CA GLY A 408 0.65 -8.87 2.35
C GLY A 408 0.59 -9.60 1.01
N ALA A 409 -0.60 -9.73 0.43
CA ALA A 409 -0.78 -10.20 -0.94
C ALA A 409 -1.88 -9.40 -1.67
N GLN A 410 -1.60 -8.98 -2.89
CA GLN A 410 -2.57 -8.45 -3.85
C GLN A 410 -3.58 -9.55 -4.21
N ARG A 411 -4.87 -9.19 -4.23
CA ARG A 411 -6.00 -10.07 -4.57
C ARG A 411 -6.64 -9.70 -5.91
N ASP A 412 -6.71 -8.43 -6.24
CA ASP A 412 -7.25 -7.95 -7.51
C ASP A 412 -6.29 -8.22 -8.68
N ALA A 413 -6.84 -8.49 -9.86
CA ALA A 413 -6.05 -8.54 -11.10
C ALA A 413 -6.91 -8.21 -12.33
N TRP A 414 -6.27 -7.68 -13.37
CA TRP A 414 -6.88 -7.63 -14.69
C TRP A 414 -6.79 -9.02 -15.35
N GLY A 415 -7.94 -9.66 -15.60
CA GLY A 415 -7.98 -11.06 -16.01
C GLY A 415 -7.64 -12.02 -14.86
N PRO A 416 -7.18 -13.25 -15.15
CA PRO A 416 -7.11 -14.32 -14.14
C PRO A 416 -5.92 -14.24 -13.18
N GLY A 417 -5.12 -13.16 -13.24
CA GLY A 417 -4.18 -12.75 -12.18
C GLY A 417 -3.03 -13.69 -11.80
N TYR A 418 -2.90 -14.89 -12.40
CA TYR A 418 -2.13 -16.02 -11.87
C TYR A 418 -0.80 -15.66 -11.18
N ALA A 419 0.15 -15.10 -11.93
CA ALA A 419 1.48 -14.76 -11.41
C ALA A 419 1.49 -13.46 -10.59
N LYS A 420 0.50 -12.58 -10.75
CA LYS A 420 0.45 -11.23 -10.17
C LYS A 420 -0.21 -11.22 -8.78
N ALA A 421 -1.35 -11.90 -8.65
CA ALA A 421 -2.21 -11.89 -7.45
C ALA A 421 -2.61 -13.29 -6.97
N THR A 422 -3.05 -14.19 -7.88
CA THR A 422 -3.70 -15.46 -7.51
C THR A 422 -2.77 -16.40 -6.73
N VAL A 423 -1.52 -16.55 -7.19
CA VAL A 423 -0.47 -17.31 -6.46
C VAL A 423 -0.16 -16.67 -5.11
N GLY A 424 -0.05 -15.34 -5.03
CA GLY A 424 0.25 -14.61 -3.79
C GLY A 424 -0.86 -14.76 -2.74
N THR A 425 -2.12 -14.59 -3.15
CA THR A 425 -3.29 -14.82 -2.29
C THR A 425 -3.40 -16.28 -1.84
N THR A 426 -3.06 -17.24 -2.73
CA THR A 426 -3.00 -18.67 -2.36
C THR A 426 -1.92 -18.93 -1.30
N LEU A 427 -0.72 -18.35 -1.45
CA LEU A 427 0.35 -18.42 -0.46
C LEU A 427 -0.07 -17.79 0.87
N LEU A 428 -0.74 -16.63 0.84
CA LEU A 428 -1.23 -15.94 2.05
C LEU A 428 -2.17 -16.85 2.87
N LEU A 429 -3.14 -17.50 2.20
CA LEU A 429 -4.10 -18.40 2.84
C LEU A 429 -3.44 -19.68 3.36
N GLU A 430 -2.52 -20.29 2.63
CA GLU A 430 -1.84 -21.50 3.08
C GLU A 430 -0.82 -21.24 4.19
N LEU A 431 -0.16 -20.08 4.21
CA LEU A 431 0.66 -19.64 5.33
C LEU A 431 -0.19 -19.37 6.58
N ALA A 432 -1.34 -18.70 6.43
CA ALA A 432 -2.28 -18.47 7.53
C ALA A 432 -2.79 -19.80 8.11
N ARG A 433 -3.19 -20.75 7.25
CA ARG A 433 -3.61 -22.10 7.67
C ARG A 433 -2.48 -22.82 8.39
N ALA A 434 -1.29 -22.91 7.78
CA ALA A 434 -0.19 -23.68 8.33
C ALA A 434 0.25 -23.15 9.70
N VAL A 435 0.34 -21.83 9.87
CA VAL A 435 0.73 -21.23 11.15
C VAL A 435 -0.40 -21.31 12.18
N SER A 436 -1.67 -21.14 11.81
CA SER A 436 -2.81 -21.36 12.72
C SER A 436 -2.80 -22.81 13.24
N GLU A 437 -2.72 -23.81 12.36
CA GLU A 437 -2.62 -25.21 12.77
C GLU A 437 -1.43 -25.48 13.71
N MET A 438 -0.25 -24.89 13.45
CA MET A 438 0.90 -25.01 14.35
C MET A 438 0.62 -24.43 15.74
N VAL A 439 -0.12 -23.33 15.84
CA VAL A 439 -0.51 -22.71 17.13
C VAL A 439 -1.52 -23.58 17.88
N HIS A 440 -2.57 -24.03 17.19
CA HIS A 440 -3.70 -24.75 17.82
C HIS A 440 -3.41 -26.24 18.08
N ILE A 441 -2.56 -26.89 17.27
CA ILE A 441 -2.32 -28.35 17.33
C ILE A 441 -0.95 -28.68 17.92
N ASP A 442 0.12 -28.01 17.47
CA ASP A 442 1.50 -28.36 17.89
C ASP A 442 2.00 -27.54 19.10
N GLY A 443 1.23 -26.55 19.53
CA GLY A 443 1.60 -25.65 20.63
C GLY A 443 2.64 -24.59 20.26
N PHE A 444 2.79 -24.23 18.98
CA PHE A 444 3.62 -23.10 18.57
C PHE A 444 3.09 -21.80 19.18
N ARG A 445 4.00 -21.01 19.78
CA ARG A 445 3.67 -19.73 20.42
C ARG A 445 4.48 -18.62 19.77
N PRO A 446 3.97 -17.96 18.71
CA PRO A 446 4.66 -16.83 18.12
C PRO A 446 4.83 -15.72 19.16
N ARG A 447 6.07 -15.23 19.32
CA ARG A 447 6.40 -14.19 20.30
C ARG A 447 5.64 -12.88 20.02
N ARG A 448 5.52 -12.53 18.74
CA ARG A 448 4.89 -11.33 18.18
C ARG A 448 3.72 -11.71 17.31
N SER A 449 2.78 -10.79 17.13
CA SER A 449 1.60 -11.02 16.30
C SER A 449 1.96 -11.11 14.82
N LEU A 450 1.27 -11.98 14.10
CA LEU A 450 1.35 -12.12 12.65
C LEU A 450 0.04 -11.60 12.04
N VAL A 451 0.17 -10.63 11.13
CA VAL A 451 -0.95 -10.01 10.42
C VAL A 451 -0.89 -10.48 8.98
N PHE A 452 -1.94 -11.15 8.52
CA PHE A 452 -2.12 -11.54 7.12
C PHE A 452 -3.06 -10.53 6.48
N ALA A 453 -2.62 -9.87 5.40
CA ALA A 453 -3.35 -8.80 4.73
C ALA A 453 -3.56 -9.13 3.25
N SER A 454 -4.81 -9.09 2.80
CA SER A 454 -5.21 -9.27 1.41
C SER A 454 -5.68 -7.92 0.85
N TRP A 455 -4.86 -7.35 -0.02
CA TRP A 455 -5.05 -6.00 -0.58
C TRP A 455 -5.89 -6.04 -1.85
N SER A 456 -6.74 -5.03 -2.04
CA SER A 456 -7.40 -4.74 -3.33
C SER A 456 -6.81 -3.46 -3.98
N ALA A 457 -7.15 -3.24 -5.25
CA ALA A 457 -6.62 -2.19 -6.12
C ALA A 457 -5.06 -2.10 -6.18
N GLY A 458 -4.38 -3.24 -6.07
CA GLY A 458 -2.94 -3.35 -6.32
C GLY A 458 -2.57 -3.06 -7.77
N GLU A 459 -3.43 -3.45 -8.74
CA GLU A 459 -3.26 -3.18 -10.18
C GLU A 459 -3.24 -1.68 -10.55
N TYR A 460 -3.66 -0.82 -9.63
CA TYR A 460 -3.78 0.62 -9.81
C TYR A 460 -2.63 1.41 -9.16
N GLY A 461 -1.60 0.73 -8.64
CA GLY A 461 -0.47 1.36 -7.94
C GLY A 461 -0.53 1.16 -6.43
N CYS A 462 -0.76 -0.08 -5.98
CA CYS A 462 -0.79 -0.43 -4.56
C CYS A 462 -1.78 0.41 -3.75
N VAL A 463 -2.98 0.64 -4.30
CA VAL A 463 -3.95 1.57 -3.70
C VAL A 463 -4.37 1.09 -2.32
N GLY A 464 -5.00 -0.09 -2.21
CA GLY A 464 -5.52 -0.58 -0.93
C GLY A 464 -4.48 -0.67 0.19
N SER A 465 -3.23 -1.05 -0.10
CA SER A 465 -2.17 -1.06 0.91
C SER A 465 -1.68 0.35 1.29
N THR A 466 -1.65 1.29 0.35
CA THR A 466 -1.24 2.68 0.63
C THR A 466 -2.32 3.42 1.43
N GLU A 467 -3.60 3.28 1.08
CA GLU A 467 -4.71 3.89 1.84
C GLU A 467 -4.70 3.47 3.31
N TRP A 468 -4.44 2.18 3.57
CA TRP A 468 -4.27 1.67 4.92
C TRP A 468 -3.06 2.28 5.64
N LEU A 469 -1.91 2.39 4.97
CA LEU A 469 -0.72 3.03 5.54
C LEU A 469 -0.97 4.50 5.89
N GLU A 470 -1.66 5.25 5.03
CA GLU A 470 -2.01 6.66 5.28
C GLU A 470 -2.93 6.81 6.48
N GLY A 471 -3.88 5.88 6.67
CA GLY A 471 -4.74 5.82 7.87
C GLY A 471 -4.00 5.60 9.19
N PHE A 472 -2.83 4.94 9.17
CA PHE A 472 -2.04 4.62 10.38
C PHE A 472 -0.67 5.30 10.47
N PHE A 473 -0.37 6.25 9.56
CA PHE A 473 0.97 6.80 9.28
C PHE A 473 1.75 7.27 10.53
N SER A 474 1.06 7.87 11.50
CA SER A 474 1.68 8.42 12.73
C SER A 474 1.96 7.38 13.84
N SER A 475 1.61 6.11 13.61
CA SER A 475 1.59 5.08 14.67
C SER A 475 2.06 3.69 14.24
N LEU A 476 2.07 3.40 12.93
CA LEU A 476 2.32 2.05 12.44
C LEU A 476 3.79 1.63 12.58
N ASP A 477 4.73 2.56 12.37
CA ASP A 477 6.17 2.41 12.58
C ASP A 477 6.53 1.88 13.99
N ARG A 478 5.71 2.23 15.00
CA ARG A 478 5.88 1.82 16.40
C ARG A 478 5.42 0.39 16.68
N ARG A 479 4.68 -0.23 15.74
CA ARG A 479 4.03 -1.55 15.93
C ARG A 479 4.42 -2.56 14.86
N ALA A 480 4.28 -2.22 13.58
CA ALA A 480 4.71 -3.06 12.47
C ALA A 480 6.21 -2.86 12.24
N PHE A 481 7.00 -3.90 12.48
CA PHE A 481 8.46 -3.83 12.39
C PHE A 481 9.01 -4.50 11.12
N THR A 482 8.19 -5.26 10.39
CA THR A 482 8.54 -5.80 9.08
C THR A 482 7.29 -6.04 8.22
N TYR A 483 7.38 -5.73 6.92
CA TYR A 483 6.42 -6.14 5.90
C TYR A 483 7.05 -7.16 4.93
N ILE A 484 6.29 -8.18 4.55
CA ILE A 484 6.69 -9.18 3.56
C ILE A 484 5.61 -9.21 2.47
N SER A 485 5.99 -8.82 1.25
CA SER A 485 5.15 -8.96 0.06
C SER A 485 5.16 -10.40 -0.43
N LEU A 486 3.98 -10.90 -0.79
CA LEU A 486 3.75 -12.18 -1.48
C LEU A 486 3.29 -11.96 -2.93
N ASP A 487 3.40 -10.73 -3.44
CA ASP A 487 3.07 -10.39 -4.82
C ASP A 487 4.14 -10.92 -5.79
N GLY A 488 3.75 -11.43 -6.96
CA GLY A 488 4.72 -11.77 -8.00
C GLY A 488 5.69 -12.93 -7.67
N VAL A 489 5.48 -13.69 -6.59
CA VAL A 489 6.45 -14.65 -6.03
C VAL A 489 6.89 -15.72 -7.02
N VAL A 490 6.04 -16.13 -7.98
CA VAL A 490 6.39 -17.10 -9.03
C VAL A 490 6.11 -16.51 -10.42
N THR A 491 7.17 -16.00 -11.05
CA THR A 491 7.17 -15.53 -12.46
C THR A 491 8.06 -16.39 -13.36
N GLY A 492 8.72 -17.41 -12.80
CA GLY A 492 9.53 -18.38 -13.52
C GLY A 492 10.18 -19.41 -12.59
N HIS A 493 11.09 -20.21 -13.15
CA HIS A 493 11.71 -21.36 -12.49
C HIS A 493 13.26 -21.37 -12.64
N GLY A 494 13.87 -20.21 -12.85
CA GLY A 494 15.31 -20.06 -13.12
C GLY A 494 16.09 -19.61 -11.89
N GLU A 495 15.94 -18.34 -11.53
CA GLU A 495 16.71 -17.69 -10.47
C GLU A 495 15.82 -17.20 -9.33
N PHE A 496 16.39 -17.07 -8.13
CA PHE A 496 15.79 -16.35 -7.01
C PHE A 496 16.27 -14.90 -6.98
N LYS A 497 15.34 -13.94 -6.88
CA LYS A 497 15.60 -12.50 -6.72
C LYS A 497 14.80 -11.95 -5.55
N ALA A 498 15.30 -10.89 -4.91
CA ALA A 498 14.57 -10.16 -3.88
C ALA A 498 14.84 -8.66 -3.95
N SER A 499 13.90 -7.86 -3.48
CA SER A 499 14.14 -6.47 -3.12
C SER A 499 13.83 -6.28 -1.64
N ALA A 500 14.74 -5.66 -0.88
CA ALA A 500 14.63 -5.61 0.56
C ALA A 500 15.31 -4.39 1.17
N SER A 501 14.87 -4.00 2.37
CA SER A 501 15.67 -3.17 3.26
C SER A 501 16.96 -3.91 3.66
N PRO A 502 18.14 -3.25 3.71
CA PRO A 502 19.40 -3.86 4.17
C PRO A 502 19.31 -4.52 5.56
N LEU A 503 18.37 -4.09 6.40
CA LEU A 503 18.08 -4.68 7.71
C LEU A 503 17.62 -6.16 7.65
N LEU A 504 17.12 -6.61 6.48
CA LEU A 504 16.61 -7.96 6.27
C LEU A 504 17.57 -8.85 5.46
N TYR A 505 18.74 -8.34 5.05
CA TYR A 505 19.67 -9.08 4.19
C TYR A 505 20.19 -10.36 4.86
N SER A 506 20.60 -10.27 6.13
CA SER A 506 21.11 -11.42 6.90
C SER A 506 20.03 -12.47 7.18
N LEU A 507 18.79 -12.04 7.43
CA LEU A 507 17.63 -12.91 7.58
C LEU A 507 17.41 -13.71 6.29
N LEU A 508 17.34 -13.04 5.14
CA LEU A 508 17.16 -13.70 3.84
C LEU A 508 18.33 -14.65 3.52
N GLU A 509 19.57 -14.24 3.81
CA GLU A 509 20.76 -15.08 3.60
C GLU A 509 20.70 -16.37 4.43
N SER A 510 20.28 -16.30 5.70
CA SER A 510 20.07 -17.49 6.53
C SER A 510 18.93 -18.37 6.01
N THR A 511 17.78 -17.78 5.68
CA THR A 511 16.62 -18.51 5.14
C THR A 511 16.97 -19.23 3.83
N MET A 512 17.71 -18.60 2.92
CA MET A 512 18.15 -19.22 1.66
C MET A 512 19.07 -20.43 1.86
N LYS A 513 19.78 -20.55 2.99
CA LYS A 513 20.63 -21.71 3.32
C LYS A 513 19.82 -22.88 3.85
N GLU A 514 18.67 -22.62 4.48
CA GLU A 514 17.78 -23.65 5.03
C GLU A 514 16.74 -24.13 4.01
N VAL A 515 16.26 -23.25 3.12
CA VAL A 515 15.29 -23.59 2.07
C VAL A 515 15.96 -24.32 0.91
N LYS A 516 15.45 -25.50 0.56
CA LYS A 516 15.91 -26.31 -0.58
C LYS A 516 15.49 -25.69 -1.91
N ASN A 517 16.35 -25.81 -2.92
CA ASN A 517 16.02 -25.38 -4.28
C ASN A 517 14.94 -26.30 -4.90
N PRO A 518 13.79 -25.77 -5.37
CA PRO A 518 12.74 -26.59 -6.00
C PRO A 518 13.15 -27.15 -7.37
N ILE A 519 14.10 -26.52 -8.07
CA ILE A 519 14.64 -27.03 -9.34
C ILE A 519 15.88 -27.87 -9.04
N GLY A 520 15.67 -29.18 -8.90
CA GLY A 520 16.73 -30.15 -8.67
C GLY A 520 17.65 -30.33 -9.87
N PHE A 521 18.73 -29.53 -9.96
CA PHE A 521 19.87 -29.78 -10.85
C PHE A 521 20.66 -31.02 -10.40
N GLY A 522 20.11 -32.22 -10.62
CA GLY A 522 20.78 -33.53 -10.49
C GLY A 522 21.19 -33.97 -9.07
N GLU A 523 21.29 -33.04 -8.12
CA GLU A 523 21.76 -33.28 -6.75
C GLU A 523 20.66 -32.91 -5.74
N SER A 524 19.96 -33.94 -5.25
CA SER A 524 18.99 -33.82 -4.16
C SER A 524 19.69 -33.34 -2.87
N GLY A 525 19.53 -32.07 -2.53
CA GLY A 525 20.05 -31.53 -1.26
C GLY A 525 20.51 -30.07 -1.27
N LYS A 526 20.68 -29.44 -2.44
CA LYS A 526 21.12 -28.03 -2.51
C LYS A 526 20.08 -27.03 -2.00
N SER A 527 20.57 -26.04 -1.27
CA SER A 527 19.83 -24.88 -0.78
C SER A 527 19.59 -23.85 -1.91
N LEU A 528 18.75 -22.85 -1.67
CA LEU A 528 18.63 -21.69 -2.56
C LEU A 528 19.92 -20.87 -2.59
N TYR A 529 20.64 -20.79 -1.47
CA TYR A 529 21.92 -20.07 -1.37
C TYR A 529 23.00 -20.68 -2.28
N ASP A 530 22.97 -21.99 -2.52
CA ASP A 530 23.95 -22.66 -3.39
C ASP A 530 23.87 -22.18 -4.86
N GLN A 531 22.72 -21.66 -5.32
CA GLN A 531 22.58 -21.05 -6.66
C GLN A 531 23.50 -19.84 -6.86
N VAL A 532 23.80 -19.12 -5.78
CA VAL A 532 24.63 -17.89 -5.77
C VAL A 532 25.98 -18.12 -5.07
N SER A 533 26.37 -19.38 -4.85
CA SER A 533 27.67 -19.73 -4.30
C SER A 533 28.80 -19.32 -5.25
N GLY A 534 29.84 -18.68 -4.71
CA GLY A 534 31.00 -18.20 -5.48
C GLY A 534 30.82 -16.83 -6.18
N VAL A 535 29.65 -16.21 -6.10
CA VAL A 535 29.43 -14.80 -6.50
C VAL A 535 29.14 -13.93 -5.28
N ASN A 536 29.16 -12.60 -5.46
CA ASN A 536 28.74 -11.68 -4.39
C ASN A 536 27.22 -11.83 -4.18
N PHE A 537 26.82 -12.30 -3.00
CA PHE A 537 25.43 -12.58 -2.63
C PHE A 537 24.50 -11.39 -2.90
N GLU A 538 24.87 -10.20 -2.43
CA GLU A 538 24.02 -9.01 -2.56
C GLU A 538 23.76 -8.66 -4.02
N ARG A 539 24.79 -8.67 -4.86
CA ARG A 539 24.69 -8.40 -6.30
C ARG A 539 23.96 -9.50 -7.07
N ALA A 540 23.96 -10.73 -6.57
CA ALA A 540 23.32 -11.87 -7.22
C ALA A 540 21.81 -11.94 -6.92
N VAL A 541 21.41 -11.63 -5.69
CA VAL A 541 20.03 -11.76 -5.19
C VAL A 541 19.27 -10.43 -5.20
N PHE A 542 19.90 -9.33 -4.74
CA PHE A 542 19.17 -8.08 -4.51
C PHE A 542 19.06 -7.20 -5.74
N GLU A 543 17.85 -6.66 -5.93
CA GLU A 543 17.52 -5.60 -6.88
C GLU A 543 16.89 -4.41 -6.13
N PRO A 544 16.91 -3.19 -6.71
CA PRO A 544 16.20 -2.06 -6.15
C PRO A 544 14.69 -2.32 -6.06
N MET A 545 14.10 -2.03 -4.90
CA MET A 545 12.65 -2.09 -4.71
C MET A 545 11.96 -1.04 -5.60
N LYS A 546 10.94 -1.47 -6.34
CA LYS A 546 10.27 -0.64 -7.34
C LYS A 546 8.93 -0.13 -6.81
N MET A 547 8.47 1.01 -7.34
CA MET A 547 7.26 1.68 -6.87
C MET A 547 5.97 0.86 -7.10
N GLU A 548 5.98 -0.03 -8.09
CA GLU A 548 4.90 -0.98 -8.40
C GLU A 548 4.84 -2.23 -7.49
N ASP A 549 5.73 -2.33 -6.48
CA ASP A 549 5.74 -3.40 -5.48
C ASP A 549 5.03 -2.93 -4.20
N SER A 550 4.12 -3.74 -3.63
CA SER A 550 3.40 -3.36 -2.40
C SER A 550 4.31 -3.18 -1.19
N ALA A 551 5.55 -3.70 -1.22
CA ALA A 551 6.57 -3.44 -0.21
C ALA A 551 7.13 -1.99 -0.25
N TYR A 552 7.02 -1.30 -1.40
CA TYR A 552 7.59 0.03 -1.58
C TYR A 552 6.98 1.09 -0.66
N PRO A 553 5.64 1.31 -0.58
CA PRO A 553 5.08 2.33 0.30
C PRO A 553 5.35 2.05 1.79
N PHE A 554 5.42 0.78 2.20
CA PHE A 554 5.82 0.42 3.57
C PHE A 554 7.25 0.91 3.89
N LEU A 555 8.21 0.70 2.97
CA LEU A 555 9.60 1.11 3.16
C LEU A 555 9.82 2.62 2.94
N ALA A 556 9.37 3.15 1.81
CA ALA A 556 9.68 4.50 1.35
C ALA A 556 8.84 5.58 2.05
N SER A 557 7.55 5.31 2.32
CA SER A 557 6.64 6.26 2.95
C SER A 557 6.60 6.06 4.47
N SER A 558 6.42 4.82 4.94
CA SER A 558 6.22 4.52 6.37
C SER A 558 7.48 4.11 7.14
N GLY A 559 8.64 3.95 6.47
CA GLY A 559 9.91 3.60 7.11
C GLY A 559 9.99 2.17 7.66
N ILE A 560 9.05 1.30 7.31
CA ILE A 560 8.96 -0.08 7.79
C ILE A 560 9.92 -0.96 6.97
N PRO A 561 10.86 -1.70 7.60
CA PRO A 561 11.73 -2.64 6.91
C PRO A 561 10.90 -3.64 6.09
N SER A 562 11.04 -3.63 4.77
CA SER A 562 10.19 -4.42 3.88
C SER A 562 11.01 -5.37 3.00
N LEU A 563 10.41 -6.51 2.65
CA LEU A 563 10.96 -7.55 1.79
C LEU A 563 9.93 -7.96 0.74
N SER A 564 10.39 -8.12 -0.49
CA SER A 564 9.68 -8.75 -1.61
C SER A 564 10.63 -9.74 -2.28
N PHE A 565 10.16 -10.91 -2.70
CA PHE A 565 10.99 -11.95 -3.30
C PHE A 565 10.24 -12.73 -4.37
N ARG A 566 10.99 -13.22 -5.37
CA ARG A 566 10.41 -13.89 -6.53
C ARG A 566 11.35 -14.89 -7.18
N PHE A 567 10.77 -15.99 -7.63
CA PHE A 567 11.37 -16.91 -8.59
C PHE A 567 11.10 -16.39 -10.01
N VAL A 568 12.17 -16.16 -10.78
CA VAL A 568 12.12 -15.54 -12.12
C VAL A 568 12.65 -16.51 -13.18
N SER A 569 12.29 -16.28 -14.44
CA SER A 569 12.92 -16.98 -15.58
C SER A 569 14.30 -16.36 -15.88
N GLN A 570 15.20 -17.15 -16.47
CA GLN A 570 16.47 -16.68 -17.06
C GLN A 570 16.25 -15.96 -18.39
#